data_AF-A0A926ET98-F1
#
_entry.id   AF-A0A926ET98-F1
#
_cell.length_a   1.000
_cell.length_b   1.000
_cell.length_c   1.000
_cell.angle_alpha   90.00
_cell.angle_beta   90.00
_cell.angle_gamma   90.00
#
_symmetry.space_group_name_H-M   'P 1'
#
loop_
_entity.id
_entity.type
_entity.pdbx_description
1 polymer ?
#
loop_
_entity_poly.entity_id
_entity_poly.type
_entity_poly.pdbx_seq_one_letter_code
_entity_poly.pdbx_strand_id
1 'polypeptide(L)' 'MPREKEAYRDNLERLCEAFPDKEALTYIEIARFLGKSPTTIRRAFRDIYKQGIGITKATLARKLS' A
#
# COMPACT_ATOMS: atom_id res chain seq x y z
N MET A 1 23.04 -10.40 -8.87
CA MET A 1 22.73 -9.21 -8.03
C MET A 1 21.35 -9.44 -7.43
N PRO A 2 21.17 -9.39 -6.11
CA PRO A 2 19.90 -9.73 -5.48
C PRO A 2 18.84 -8.74 -6.00
N ARG A 3 17.81 -9.27 -6.65
CA ARG A 3 16.75 -8.54 -7.39
C ARG A 3 15.76 -7.84 -6.45
N GLU A 4 16.26 -7.28 -5.36
CA GLU A 4 15.43 -6.57 -4.41
C GLU A 4 15.10 -5.19 -4.99
N LYS A 5 13.94 -5.13 -5.66
CA LYS A 5 13.01 -3.97 -5.77
C LYS A 5 12.54 -3.55 -7.17
N GLU A 6 12.54 -4.45 -8.17
CA GLU A 6 11.66 -4.25 -9.33
C GLU A 6 10.19 -4.22 -8.89
N ALA A 7 9.78 -5.18 -8.04
CA ALA A 7 8.43 -5.25 -7.50
C ALA A 7 8.03 -4.02 -6.67
N TYR A 8 8.97 -3.40 -5.96
CA TYR A 8 8.70 -2.16 -5.22
C TYR A 8 8.38 -1.00 -6.17
N ARG A 9 9.17 -0.82 -7.24
CA ARG A 9 8.95 0.25 -8.21
C ARG A 9 7.65 0.05 -8.97
N ASP A 10 7.41 -1.15 -9.49
CA ASP A 10 6.16 -1.52 -10.17
C ASP A 10 4.93 -1.27 -9.28
N ASN A 11 4.97 -1.73 -8.03
CA ASN A 11 3.86 -1.52 -7.10
C ASN A 11 3.66 -0.04 -6.76
N LEU A 12 4.74 0.75 -6.65
CA LEU A 12 4.63 2.17 -6.34
C LEU A 12 4.09 2.96 -7.53
N GLU A 13 4.52 2.64 -8.75
CA GLU A 13 3.99 3.22 -9.98
C GLU A 13 2.49 2.90 -10.13
N ARG A 14 2.09 1.63 -9.96
CA ARG A 14 0.67 1.24 -10.02
C ARG A 14 -0.19 1.91 -8.94
N LEU A 15 0.35 2.10 -7.73
CA LEU A 15 -0.32 2.86 -6.67
C LEU A 15 -0.38 4.36 -6.99
N CYS A 16 0.63 4.91 -7.66
CA CYS A 16 0.65 6.31 -8.07
C CYS A 16 -0.34 6.58 -9.20
N GLU A 17 -0.44 5.67 -10.18
CA GLU A 17 -1.43 5.69 -11.26
C GLU A 17 -2.86 5.49 -10.75
N ALA A 18 -3.07 4.56 -9.81
CA ALA A 18 -4.40 4.28 -9.26
C ALA A 18 -4.89 5.37 -8.30
N PHE A 19 -3.98 6.05 -7.61
CA PHE A 19 -4.30 7.09 -6.62
C PHE A 19 -3.44 8.34 -6.82
N PRO A 20 -3.60 9.09 -7.91
CA PRO A 20 -2.75 10.25 -8.19
C PRO A 20 -2.95 11.37 -7.16
N ASP A 21 -4.17 11.52 -6.64
CA ASP A 21 -4.58 12.64 -5.77
C ASP A 21 -4.35 12.40 -4.27
N LYS A 22 -4.03 11.15 -3.86
CA LYS A 22 -3.92 10.76 -2.45
C LYS A 22 -2.58 10.16 -2.10
N GLU A 23 -1.79 10.87 -1.29
CA GLU A 23 -0.49 10.37 -0.83
C GLU A 23 -0.61 9.29 0.26
N ALA A 24 -1.67 9.37 1.07
CA ALA A 24 -2.02 8.39 2.08
C ALA A 24 -3.36 7.72 1.76
N LEU A 25 -3.37 6.40 1.87
CA LEU A 25 -4.51 5.54 1.57
C LEU A 25 -5.07 4.93 2.85
N THR A 26 -6.39 4.82 2.89
CA THR A 26 -7.08 4.11 3.96
C THR A 26 -7.12 2.61 3.68
N TYR A 27 -7.35 1.81 4.73
CA TYR A 27 -7.50 0.36 4.58
C TYR A 27 -8.54 -0.06 3.54
N ILE A 28 -9.59 0.74 3.38
CA ILE A 28 -10.70 0.45 2.45
C ILE A 28 -10.23 0.60 1.00
N GLU A 29 -9.43 1.63 0.70
CA GLU A 29 -8.89 1.88 -0.63
C GLU A 29 -7.85 0.83 -1.01
N ILE A 30 -6.97 0.49 -0.07
CA ILE A 30 -5.97 -0.57 -0.23
C ILE A 30 -6.66 -1.93 -0.45
N ALA A 31 -7.72 -2.20 0.32
CA ALA A 31 -8.55 -3.39 0.17
C ALA A 31 -9.22 -3.49 -1.21
N ARG A 32 -9.77 -2.38 -1.70
CA ARG A 32 -10.35 -2.30 -3.05
C ARG A 32 -9.28 -2.54 -4.13
N PHE A 33 -8.12 -1.93 -3.99
CA PHE A 33 -7.02 -2.06 -4.95
C PHE A 33 -6.47 -3.50 -5.01
N LEU A 34 -6.30 -4.15 -3.86
CA LEU A 34 -5.83 -5.53 -3.76
C LEU A 34 -6.93 -6.59 -3.92
N GLY A 35 -8.20 -6.17 -4.07
CA GLY A 35 -9.35 -7.08 -4.12
C GLY A 35 -9.52 -7.94 -2.85
N LYS A 36 -9.03 -7.47 -1.70
CA LYS A 36 -9.07 -8.19 -0.42
C LYS A 36 -10.02 -7.53 0.57
N SER A 37 -10.44 -8.28 1.58
CA SER A 37 -11.28 -7.74 2.65
C SER A 37 -10.52 -6.67 3.47
N PRO A 38 -11.17 -5.56 3.83
CA PRO A 38 -10.56 -4.49 4.63
C PRO A 38 -10.15 -4.96 6.03
N THR A 39 -10.79 -6.00 6.58
CA THR A 39 -10.40 -6.65 7.83
C THR A 39 -9.07 -7.39 7.71
N THR A 40 -8.85 -8.07 6.57
CA THR A 40 -7.59 -8.76 6.26
C THR A 40 -6.45 -7.76 6.11
N ILE A 41 -6.68 -6.68 5.35
CA ILE A 41 -5.71 -5.58 5.19
C ILE A 41 -5.45 -4.91 6.55
N ARG A 42 -6.49 -4.63 7.34
CA ARG A 42 -6.32 -4.04 8.68
C ARG A 42 -5.49 -4.93 9.60
N ARG A 43 -5.61 -6.26 9.52
CA ARG A 43 -4.76 -7.19 10.29
C ARG A 43 -3.33 -7.22 9.78
N ALA A 44 -3.13 -7.33 8.47
CA ALA A 44 -1.82 -7.43 7.84
C ALA A 44 -1.00 -6.12 7.93
N PHE A 45 -1.67 -4.98 7.85
CA PHE A 45 -1.07 -3.65 7.83
C PHE A 45 -1.33 -2.85 9.11
N ARG A 46 -1.78 -3.50 10.18
CA ARG A 46 -1.99 -2.86 11.51
C ARG A 46 -0.74 -2.13 11.99
N ASP A 47 0.41 -2.73 11.73
CA ASP A 47 1.74 -2.32 12.20
C ASP A 47 2.24 -1.04 11.52
N ILE A 48 1.87 -0.84 10.25
CA ILE A 48 2.33 0.30 9.45
C ILE A 48 1.31 1.44 9.38
N TYR A 49 0.09 1.22 9.88
CA TYR A 49 -0.96 2.22 9.83
C TYR A 49 -0.77 3.26 10.93
N LYS A 50 -0.53 4.51 10.53
CA LYS A 50 -0.53 5.64 11.46
C LYS A 50 -1.96 6.11 11.69
N GLN A 51 -2.45 5.95 12.91
CA GLN A 51 -3.74 6.49 13.34
C GLN A 51 -3.80 8.00 13.05
N GLY A 52 -4.79 8.42 12.25
CA GLY A 52 -5.00 9.82 11.85
C GLY A 52 -4.37 10.23 10.52
N ILE A 53 -3.44 9.45 9.96
CA ILE A 53 -2.71 9.79 8.71
C ILE A 53 -2.98 8.77 7.60
N GLY A 54 -3.16 7.48 7.93
CA GLY A 54 -3.31 6.41 6.94
C GLY A 54 -1.99 5.71 6.58
N ILE A 55 -1.98 4.92 5.50
CA ILE A 55 -0.79 4.24 4.99
C ILE A 55 -0.33 4.95 3.71
N THR A 56 0.89 5.46 3.69
CA THR A 56 1.44 6.09 2.48
C THR A 56 1.80 5.07 1.41
N LYS A 57 1.70 5.46 0.14
CA LYS A 57 2.02 4.59 -1.01
C LYS A 57 3.42 3.96 -0.89
N ALA A 58 4.42 4.73 -0.47
CA ALA A 58 5.78 4.26 -0.30
C ALA A 58 5.90 3.18 0.79
N THR A 59 5.19 3.34 1.91
CA THR A 59 5.18 2.34 2.98
C THR A 59 4.41 1.08 2.57
N LEU A 60 3.33 1.23 1.81
CA LEU A 60 2.58 0.10 1.25
C LEU A 60 3.44 -0.69 0.25
N ALA A 61 4.06 -0.01 -0.71
CA ALA A 61 4.96 -0.62 -1.69
C ALA A 61 6.14 -1.33 -1.01
N ARG A 62 6.71 -0.76 0.07
CA ARG A 62 7.78 -1.41 0.85
C ARG A 62 7.32 -2.70 1.52
N LYS A 63 6.08 -2.78 1.98
CA LYS A 63 5.52 -3.97 2.67
C LYS A 63 5.08 -5.06 1.69
N LEU A 64 4.77 -4.67 0.44
CA LEU A 64 4.47 -5.58 -0.67
C LEU A 64 5.74 -6.15 -1.33
N SER A 65 6.91 -5.59 -1.03
CA SER A 65 8.21 -6.00 -1.58
C SER A 65 8.93 -7.03 -0.73
#